data_AF-A0A956PBH4-F1
#
_entry.id   AF-A0A956PBH4-F1
#
_cell.length_a   1.000
_cell.length_b   1.000
_cell.length_c   1.000
_cell.angle_alpha   90.00
_cell.angle_beta   90.00
_cell.angle_gamma   90.00
#
_symmetry.space_group_name_H-M   'P 1'
#
loop_
_entity.id
_entity.type
_entity.pdbx_description
1 polymer ?
#
loop_
_entity_poly.entity_id
_entity_poly.type
_entity_poly.pdbx_seq_one_letter_code
_entity_poly.pdbx_strand_id
1 'polypeptide(L)'
;SADGRFVVFDSFGPFVVEDTNGVRDVYLHDVATGMTARVSEGYAGEADGSSAFGALSADGRSVAFESSAANLVPDDANAVGDVFVAPNPFLE
;
A
#
# COMPACT_ATOMS: atom_id res chain seq x y z
N SER A 1 6.11 5.29 -11.30
CA SER A 1 5.87 6.70 -11.65
C SER A 1 6.26 6.88 -13.11
N ALA A 2 5.88 8.00 -13.74
CA ALA A 2 6.17 8.20 -15.17
C ALA A 2 7.68 8.26 -15.47
N ASP A 3 8.49 8.72 -14.51
CA ASP A 3 9.95 8.78 -14.59
C ASP A 3 10.65 7.48 -14.17
N GLY A 4 9.91 6.46 -13.76
CA GLY A 4 10.45 5.19 -13.29
C GLY A 4 11.13 5.21 -11.91
N ARG A 5 11.12 6.35 -11.20
CA ARG A 5 11.73 6.44 -9.86
C ARG A 5 11.03 5.57 -8.83
N PHE A 6 9.71 5.52 -8.88
CA PHE A 6 8.90 4.80 -7.90
C PHE A 6 8.17 3.62 -8.57
N VAL A 7 8.20 2.46 -7.93
CA VAL A 7 7.53 1.24 -8.41
C VAL A 7 6.54 0.75 -7.36
N VAL A 8 5.29 0.54 -7.75
CA VAL A 8 4.28 -0.10 -6.91
C VAL A 8 4.20 -1.59 -7.28
N PHE A 9 4.10 -2.45 -6.27
CA PHE A 9 3.94 -3.89 -6.44
C PHE A 9 3.18 -4.49 -5.26
N ASP A 10 2.56 -5.65 -5.44
CA ASP A 10 1.95 -6.43 -4.37
C ASP A 10 2.70 -7.74 -4.10
N SER A 11 2.69 -8.20 -2.84
CA SER A 11 3.41 -9.39 -2.40
C SER A 11 2.78 -10.02 -1.16
N PHE A 12 2.87 -11.36 -1.05
CA PHE A 12 2.58 -12.11 0.19
C PHE A 12 3.76 -12.18 1.17
N GLY A 13 4.98 -11.89 0.69
CA GLY A 13 6.16 -11.84 1.52
C GLY A 13 6.35 -10.46 2.15
N PRO A 14 6.85 -10.39 3.41
CA PRO A 14 7.09 -9.13 4.09
C PRO A 14 8.33 -8.42 3.54
N PHE A 15 8.16 -7.20 3.03
CA PHE A 15 9.25 -6.34 2.55
C PHE A 15 9.67 -5.26 3.55
N VAL A 16 8.96 -5.14 4.67
CA VAL A 16 9.29 -4.30 5.83
C VAL A 16 9.13 -5.14 7.11
N VAL A 17 9.84 -4.82 8.19
CA VAL A 17 9.89 -5.69 9.38
C VAL A 17 8.58 -5.64 10.17
N GLU A 18 7.86 -4.55 10.02
CA GLU A 18 6.57 -4.25 10.60
C GLU A 18 5.42 -4.97 9.87
N ASP A 19 5.68 -5.63 8.73
CA ASP A 19 4.71 -6.45 8.04
C ASP A 19 4.65 -7.87 8.64
N THR A 20 3.63 -8.10 9.47
CA THR A 20 3.45 -9.31 10.26
C THR A 20 2.08 -9.97 10.08
N ASN A 21 1.19 -9.38 9.30
CA ASN A 21 -0.19 -9.82 9.10
C ASN A 21 -0.31 -11.12 8.26
N GLY A 22 0.72 -11.48 7.49
CA GLY A 22 0.77 -12.69 6.67
C GLY A 22 -0.21 -12.71 5.49
N VAL A 23 -0.70 -11.55 5.06
CA VAL A 23 -1.55 -11.42 3.86
C VAL A 23 -0.79 -10.76 2.72
N ARG A 24 -1.45 -10.56 1.58
CA ARG A 24 -0.85 -9.80 0.48
C ARG A 24 -1.03 -8.32 0.77
N ASP A 25 0.06 -7.58 0.59
CA ASP A 25 0.15 -6.15 0.80
C ASP A 25 0.66 -5.42 -0.43
N VAL A 26 0.35 -4.12 -0.51
CA VAL A 26 0.83 -3.23 -1.55
C VAL A 26 1.99 -2.42 -1.01
N TYR A 27 3.05 -2.40 -1.80
CA TYR A 27 4.33 -1.80 -1.47
C TYR A 27 4.71 -0.74 -2.50
N LEU A 28 5.43 0.27 -2.03
CA LEU A 28 6.11 1.25 -2.86
C LEU A 28 7.61 1.13 -2.68
N HIS A 29 8.34 1.04 -3.78
CA HIS A 29 9.79 1.03 -3.82
C HIS A 29 10.32 2.30 -4.47
N ASP A 30 11.24 3.01 -3.78
CA ASP A 30 12.04 4.07 -4.38
C ASP A 30 13.31 3.45 -4.98
N VAL A 31 13.35 3.37 -6.31
CA VAL A 31 14.45 2.79 -7.08
C VAL A 31 15.75 3.58 -6.87
N ALA A 32 15.66 4.88 -6.56
CA ALA A 32 16.84 5.72 -6.38
C ALA A 32 17.55 5.43 -5.04
N THR A 33 16.80 5.09 -3.99
CA THR A 33 17.35 4.86 -2.64
C THR A 33 17.41 3.37 -2.28
N GLY A 34 16.69 2.51 -2.99
CA GLY A 34 16.53 1.10 -2.68
C GLY A 34 15.59 0.85 -1.49
N MET A 35 14.88 1.87 -1.01
CA MET A 35 13.97 1.75 0.12
C MET A 35 12.60 1.24 -0.33
N THR A 36 11.98 0.40 0.50
CA THR A 36 10.61 -0.10 0.32
C THR A 36 9.78 0.30 1.53
N ALA A 37 8.53 0.69 1.28
CA ALA A 37 7.53 0.99 2.30
C ALA A 37 6.22 0.27 1.95
N ARG A 38 5.52 -0.23 2.95
CA ARG A 38 4.14 -0.70 2.78
C ARG A 38 3.21 0.51 2.70
N VAL A 39 2.29 0.51 1.74
CA VAL A 39 1.31 1.60 1.55
C VAL A 39 -0.11 1.17 1.91
N SER A 40 -0.39 -0.13 1.96
CA SER A 40 -1.64 -0.70 2.47
C SER A 40 -1.66 -0.76 4.00
N GLU A 41 -1.32 0.33 4.66
CA GLU A 41 -1.42 0.43 6.11
C GLU A 41 -2.78 0.99 6.52
N GLY A 42 -3.34 0.44 7.59
CA GLY A 42 -4.60 0.90 8.12
C GLY A 42 -4.44 2.01 9.14
N TYR A 43 -5.52 2.76 9.34
CA TYR A 43 -5.61 3.81 10.36
C TYR A 43 -5.23 3.31 11.76
N ALA A 44 -5.52 2.04 12.06
CA ALA A 44 -5.30 1.40 13.36
C ALA A 44 -4.07 0.48 13.41
N GLY A 45 -3.17 0.55 12.43
CA GLY A 45 -2.00 -0.34 12.30
C GLY A 45 -2.10 -1.21 11.05
N GLU A 46 -1.64 -2.46 11.13
CA GLU A 46 -1.65 -3.36 9.98
C GLU A 46 -3.06 -3.59 9.44
N ALA A 47 -3.18 -3.65 8.12
CA ALA A 47 -4.42 -4.06 7.46
C ALA A 47 -4.80 -5.49 7.90
N ASP A 48 -6.08 -5.70 8.23
CA ASP A 48 -6.62 -7.01 8.64
C ASP A 48 -7.13 -7.86 7.46
N GLY A 49 -6.86 -7.40 6.23
CA GLY A 49 -7.28 -8.03 4.98
C GLY A 49 -6.28 -7.79 3.85
N SER A 50 -6.47 -8.53 2.75
CA SER A 50 -5.55 -8.49 1.62
C SER A 50 -5.71 -7.21 0.81
N SER A 51 -4.59 -6.65 0.37
CA SER A 51 -4.54 -5.51 -0.54
C SER A 51 -3.82 -5.86 -1.84
N ALA A 52 -4.30 -5.37 -2.99
CA ALA A 52 -3.77 -5.73 -4.30
C ALA A 52 -4.00 -4.63 -5.36
N PHE A 53 -3.51 -4.90 -6.58
CA PHE A 53 -3.77 -4.09 -7.78
C PHE A 53 -3.36 -2.61 -7.65
N GLY A 54 -2.21 -2.38 -7.01
CA GLY A 54 -1.66 -1.05 -6.81
C GLY A 54 -1.40 -0.29 -8.12
N ALA A 55 -1.85 0.95 -8.19
CA ALA A 55 -1.63 1.87 -9.30
C ALA A 55 -1.04 3.18 -8.78
N LEU A 56 0.11 3.56 -9.32
CA LEU A 56 0.85 4.75 -8.90
C LEU A 56 0.58 5.91 -9.88
N SER A 57 0.27 7.09 -9.34
CA SER A 57 0.07 8.31 -10.12
C SER A 57 1.30 8.67 -10.96
N ALA A 58 1.10 9.37 -12.07
CA ALA A 58 2.18 9.72 -13.00
C ALA A 58 3.29 10.55 -12.31
N ASP A 59 2.88 11.49 -11.45
CA ASP A 59 3.77 12.32 -10.62
C ASP A 59 4.36 11.59 -9.40
N GLY A 60 3.98 10.33 -9.19
CA GLY A 60 4.47 9.49 -8.11
C GLY A 60 3.96 9.85 -6.72
N ARG A 61 2.96 10.75 -6.57
CA ARG A 61 2.50 11.23 -5.26
C ARG A 61 1.44 10.38 -4.59
N SER A 62 0.71 9.56 -5.34
CA SER A 62 -0.42 8.80 -4.78
C SER A 62 -0.46 7.39 -5.33
N VAL A 63 -0.79 6.43 -4.47
CA VAL A 63 -1.03 5.03 -4.82
C VAL A 63 -2.50 4.71 -4.58
N ALA A 64 -3.21 4.29 -5.63
CA ALA A 64 -4.53 3.69 -5.51
C ALA A 64 -4.40 2.17 -5.41
N PHE A 65 -5.20 1.50 -4.58
CA PHE A 65 -5.19 0.04 -4.45
C PHE A 65 -6.56 -0.50 -4.00
N GLU A 66 -6.81 -1.76 -4.27
CA GLU A 66 -7.98 -2.49 -3.75
C GLU A 66 -7.60 -3.15 -2.42
N SER A 67 -8.50 -3.13 -1.44
CA SER A 67 -8.31 -3.86 -0.19
C SER A 67 -9.62 -4.42 0.35
N SER A 68 -9.54 -5.62 0.91
CA SER A 68 -10.64 -6.26 1.67
C SER A 68 -10.53 -6.00 3.18
N ALA A 69 -9.61 -5.15 3.61
CA ALA A 69 -9.36 -4.87 5.02
C ALA A 69 -10.39 -3.87 5.57
N ALA A 70 -11.01 -4.22 6.70
CA ALA A 70 -12.07 -3.43 7.33
C ALA A 70 -11.51 -2.33 8.27
N ASN A 71 -10.20 -2.30 8.46
CA ASN A 71 -9.54 -1.40 9.41
C ASN A 71 -8.65 -0.33 8.74
N LEU A 72 -8.78 -0.15 7.43
CA LEU A 72 -8.01 0.89 6.72
C LEU A 72 -8.47 2.29 7.07
N VAL A 73 -9.77 2.48 7.28
CA VAL A 73 -10.38 3.76 7.71
C VAL A 73 -11.40 3.53 8.83
N PRO A 74 -11.68 4.53 9.69
CA PRO A 74 -12.48 4.34 10.91
C PRO A 74 -13.93 3.84 10.77
N ASP A 75 -14.47 3.67 9.56
CA ASP A 75 -15.88 3.32 9.33
C ASP A 75 -16.08 2.32 8.17
N ASP A 76 -15.03 1.59 7.76
CA ASP A 76 -15.16 0.54 6.75
C ASP A 76 -15.65 -0.79 7.37
N ALA A 77 -16.96 -0.94 7.49
CA ALA A 77 -17.58 -2.07 8.18
C ALA A 77 -18.23 -3.12 7.26
N ASN A 78 -18.07 -3.00 5.94
CA ASN A 78 -18.84 -3.81 4.98
C ASN A 78 -18.16 -5.16 4.64
N ALA A 79 -16.87 -5.31 4.93
CA ALA A 79 -16.04 -6.48 4.59
C ALA A 79 -16.05 -6.87 3.10
N VAL A 80 -16.26 -5.88 2.23
CA VAL A 80 -16.17 -5.97 0.77
C VAL A 80 -14.89 -5.27 0.33
N GLY A 81 -14.33 -5.68 -0.82
CA GLY A 81 -13.19 -4.99 -1.40
C GLY A 81 -13.55 -3.54 -1.76
N ASP A 82 -12.85 -2.58 -1.14
CA ASP A 82 -12.95 -1.15 -1.42
C ASP A 82 -11.67 -0.63 -2.07
N VAL A 83 -11.77 0.53 -2.73
CA VAL A 83 -10.61 1.19 -3.36
C VAL A 83 -10.15 2.35 -2.50
N PHE A 84 -8.87 2.32 -2.11
CA PHE A 84 -8.22 3.31 -1.26
C PHE A 84 -7.15 4.08 -2.02
N VAL A 85 -6.80 5.26 -1.51
CA VAL A 85 -5.67 6.05 -1.99
C VAL A 85 -4.77 6.40 -0.81
N ALA A 86 -3.49 6.03 -0.90
CA ALA A 86 -2.46 6.38 0.04
C ALA A 86 -1.45 7.38 -0.56
N PRO A 87 -0.87 8.29 0.24
CA PRO A 87 0.22 9.14 -0.20
C PRO A 87 1.50 8.31 -0.40
N ASN A 88 2.40 8.78 -1.26
CA ASN A 88 3.75 8.24 -1.34
C ASN A 88 4.54 8.59 -0.06
N PRO A 89 4.97 7.60 0.76
CA PRO A 89 5.67 7.84 2.02
C PRO A 89 7.10 8.41 1.87
N PHE A 90 7.65 8.45 0.66
CA PHE A 90 8.98 9.00 0.38
C PHE A 90 8.96 10.46 -0.07
N LEU A 91 7.77 11.06 -0.15
CA LEU A 91 7.58 12.47 -0.52
C LEU A 91 6.94 13.20 0.66
N GLU A 92 7.43 14.43 0.94
CA GLU A 92 6.82 15.35 1.90
C GLU A 92 5.55 16.03 1.34
#